data_AF-A0A7V2DGP9-F1
#
_entry.id   AF-A0A7V2DGP9-F1
#
_cell.length_a   1.000
_cell.length_b   1.000
_cell.length_c   1.000
_cell.angle_alpha   90.00
_cell.angle_beta   90.00
_cell.angle_gamma   90.00
#
_symmetry.space_group_name_H-M   'P 1'
#
loop_
_entity.id
_entity.type
_entity.pdbx_description
1 polymer ?
#
loop_
_entity_poly.entity_id
_entity_poly.type
_entity_poly.pdbx_seq_one_letter_code
_entity_poly.pdbx_strand_id
1 'polypeptide(L)'
;METKHTGREVPHEQLRWRLDQTTLPFETTNDIEPLKDIIGQKRGVEAFRFGMGINKEGYNVFVTGVSGSGRLATVKKLLEKISHMNGKVPDDLCYVNNFNNPEAPILLRFG
;
A
#
# COMPACT_ATOMS: atom_id res chain seq x y z
N MET A 1 0.49 -24.46 54.43
CA MET A 1 1.68 -25.00 53.75
C MET A 1 1.58 -24.57 52.30
N GLU A 2 2.33 -23.53 51.90
CA GLU A 2 2.27 -22.98 50.55
C GLU A 2 3.26 -23.72 49.63
N THR A 3 2.73 -24.30 48.57
CA THR A 3 3.48 -24.96 47.50
C THR A 3 4.26 -23.93 46.68
N LYS A 4 5.57 -23.79 46.96
CA LYS A 4 6.54 -23.08 46.11
C LYS A 4 6.43 -23.60 44.67
N HIS A 5 5.94 -22.77 43.76
CA HIS A 5 6.05 -23.04 42.33
C HIS A 5 7.52 -22.93 41.94
N THR A 6 8.20 -24.06 41.74
CA THR A 6 9.51 -24.12 41.12
C THR A 6 9.37 -23.84 39.62
N GLY A 7 9.17 -22.57 39.27
CA GLY A 7 9.20 -22.11 37.88
C GLY A 7 10.61 -22.28 37.32
N ARG A 8 10.70 -22.73 36.07
CA ARG A 8 11.98 -22.86 35.36
C ARG A 8 12.59 -21.46 35.21
N GLU A 9 13.72 -21.22 35.86
CA GLU A 9 14.41 -19.93 35.79
C GLU A 9 15.02 -19.72 34.40
N VAL A 10 14.84 -18.51 33.86
CA VAL A 10 15.39 -18.12 32.54
C VAL A 10 16.55 -17.15 32.78
N PRO A 11 17.76 -17.42 32.24
CA PRO A 11 18.88 -16.50 32.36
C PRO A 11 18.55 -15.10 31.83
N HIS A 12 19.11 -14.05 32.44
CA HIS A 12 18.78 -12.66 32.11
C HIS A 12 19.05 -12.30 30.64
N GLU A 13 20.01 -13.00 30.03
CA GLU A 13 20.42 -12.88 28.64
C GLU A 13 19.32 -13.33 27.66
N GLN A 14 18.44 -14.24 28.09
CA GLN A 14 17.34 -14.77 27.28
C GLN A 14 16.01 -14.02 27.48
N LEU A 15 15.98 -13.01 28.35
CA LEU A 15 14.76 -12.22 28.60
C LEU A 15 14.42 -11.27 27.47
N ARG A 16 15.36 -11.02 26.54
CA ARG A 16 15.10 -10.19 25.35
C ARG A 16 15.95 -10.66 24.18
N TRP A 17 15.41 -10.47 22.98
CA TRP A 17 16.21 -10.57 21.78
C TRP A 17 17.26 -9.45 21.73
N ARG A 18 18.45 -9.76 21.23
CA ARG A 18 19.53 -8.79 20.99
C ARG A 18 20.06 -8.97 19.57
N LEU A 19 20.24 -7.85 18.87
CA LEU A 19 20.98 -7.80 17.62
C LEU A 19 22.44 -7.50 17.91
N ASP A 20 23.34 -8.32 17.38
CA ASP A 20 24.74 -7.94 17.29
C ASP A 20 24.91 -6.90 16.17
N GLN A 21 25.21 -5.66 16.53
CA GLN A 21 25.33 -4.56 15.58
C GLN A 21 26.45 -4.78 14.56
N THR A 22 27.47 -5.57 14.90
CA THR A 22 28.57 -5.90 13.98
C THR A 22 28.14 -6.78 12.81
N THR A 23 26.94 -7.39 12.89
CA THR A 23 26.37 -8.20 11.80
C THR A 23 25.68 -7.37 10.72
N LEU A 24 25.45 -6.08 10.95
CA LEU A 24 24.81 -5.19 9.98
C LEU A 24 25.86 -4.64 9.00
N PRO A 25 25.63 -4.71 7.67
CA PRO A 25 26.59 -4.28 6.66
C PRO A 25 26.57 -2.76 6.41
N PHE A 26 26.17 -1.95 7.40
CA PHE A 26 26.04 -0.49 7.29
C PHE A 26 26.25 0.18 8.65
N GLU A 27 26.66 1.44 8.67
CA GLU A 27 26.87 2.21 9.91
C GLU A 27 25.61 2.96 10.33
N THR A 28 24.91 3.57 9.37
CA THR A 28 23.71 4.37 9.59
C THR A 28 22.60 4.00 8.60
N THR A 29 21.35 4.31 8.93
CA THR A 29 20.22 4.08 8.01
C THR A 29 20.28 4.94 6.74
N ASN A 30 21.13 5.98 6.72
CA ASN A 30 21.36 6.78 5.52
C ASN A 30 22.17 6.02 4.45
N ASP A 31 22.90 4.98 4.85
CA ASP A 31 23.74 4.16 3.96
C ASP A 31 22.92 3.08 3.24
N ILE A 32 21.62 2.99 3.54
CA ILE A 32 20.71 1.96 3.01
C ILE A 32 19.82 2.58 1.94
N GLU A 33 19.79 1.93 0.76
CA GLU A 33 18.79 2.24 -0.26
C GLU A 33 17.35 2.02 0.28
N PRO A 34 16.47 3.03 0.21
CA PRO A 34 15.11 2.90 0.69
C PRO A 34 14.37 1.76 -0.01
N LEU A 35 13.70 0.92 0.78
CA LEU A 35 12.93 -0.19 0.21
C LEU A 35 11.76 0.34 -0.64
N LYS A 36 11.82 0.06 -1.94
CA LYS A 36 10.77 0.44 -2.91
C LYS A 36 9.63 -0.57 -2.99
N ASP A 37 9.68 -1.62 -2.20
CA ASP A 37 8.67 -2.67 -2.16
C ASP A 37 7.71 -2.53 -0.98
N ILE A 38 6.68 -3.36 -0.99
CA ILE A 38 5.61 -3.39 0.02
C ILE A 38 5.94 -4.54 0.97
N ILE A 39 6.14 -4.21 2.25
CA ILE A 39 6.50 -5.18 3.28
C ILE A 39 5.24 -5.88 3.79
N GLY A 40 5.27 -7.21 3.91
CA GLY A 40 4.29 -7.97 4.71
C GLY A 40 2.87 -8.10 4.13
N GLN A 41 2.65 -7.85 2.83
CA GLN A 41 1.30 -7.82 2.23
C GLN A 41 1.18 -8.63 0.93
N LYS A 42 1.94 -9.73 0.77
CA LYS A 42 2.02 -10.49 -0.50
C LYS A 42 0.64 -10.81 -1.08
N ARG A 43 -0.25 -11.42 -0.29
CA ARG A 43 -1.63 -11.76 -0.71
C ARG A 43 -2.45 -10.53 -1.10
N GLY A 44 -2.35 -9.44 -0.34
CA GLY A 44 -3.07 -8.20 -0.63
C GLY A 44 -2.62 -7.55 -1.94
N VAL A 45 -1.31 -7.57 -2.20
CA VAL A 45 -0.71 -7.07 -3.45
C VAL A 45 -1.14 -7.92 -4.65
N GLU A 46 -1.11 -9.25 -4.52
CA GLU A 46 -1.55 -10.16 -5.59
C GLU A 46 -3.03 -9.98 -5.92
N ALA A 47 -3.90 -9.90 -4.90
CA ALA A 47 -5.33 -9.66 -5.10
C ALA A 47 -5.61 -8.29 -5.75
N PHE A 48 -4.86 -7.25 -5.35
CA PHE A 48 -4.98 -5.93 -5.96
C PHE A 48 -4.57 -5.94 -7.44
N ARG A 49 -3.43 -6.57 -7.77
CA ARG A 49 -2.96 -6.70 -9.16
C ARG A 49 -3.95 -7.48 -10.03
N PHE A 50 -4.50 -8.57 -9.50
CA PHE A 50 -5.54 -9.33 -10.18
C PHE A 50 -6.78 -8.47 -10.46
N GLY A 51 -7.30 -7.77 -9.43
CA GLY A 51 -8.46 -6.89 -9.59
C GLY A 51 -8.25 -5.76 -10.59
N MET A 52 -7.05 -5.15 -10.60
CA MET A 52 -6.67 -4.11 -11.56
C MET A 52 -6.50 -4.63 -12.99
N GLY A 53 -6.26 -5.94 -13.18
CA GLY A 53 -6.21 -6.56 -14.50
C GLY A 53 -7.58 -6.73 -15.16
N ILE A 54 -8.67 -6.53 -14.41
CA ILE A 54 -10.03 -6.67 -14.92
C ILE A 54 -10.46 -5.33 -15.54
N ASN A 55 -10.30 -5.22 -16.85
CA ASN A 55 -10.76 -4.05 -17.61
C ASN A 55 -12.25 -4.19 -17.96
N LYS A 56 -13.14 -3.93 -16.98
CA LYS A 56 -14.59 -3.98 -17.15
C LYS A 56 -15.25 -2.79 -16.45
N GLU A 57 -16.12 -2.10 -17.18
CA GLU A 57 -16.90 -0.99 -16.64
C GLU A 57 -17.75 -1.44 -15.43
N GLY A 58 -17.81 -0.59 -14.40
CA GLY A 58 -18.51 -0.88 -13.14
C GLY A 58 -17.77 -1.82 -12.18
N TYR A 59 -16.61 -2.35 -12.55
CA TYR A 59 -15.79 -3.16 -11.65
C TYR A 59 -14.99 -2.27 -10.68
N ASN A 60 -15.15 -2.52 -9.38
CA ASN A 60 -14.50 -1.74 -8.32
C ASN A 60 -13.73 -2.65 -7.37
N VAL A 61 -12.62 -2.17 -6.82
CA VAL A 61 -11.81 -2.88 -5.82
C VAL A 61 -11.94 -2.18 -4.47
N PHE A 62 -12.31 -2.93 -3.43
CA PHE A 62 -12.38 -2.44 -2.06
C PHE A 62 -11.23 -3.01 -1.21
N VAL A 63 -10.55 -2.14 -0.45
CA VAL A 63 -9.34 -2.51 0.32
C VAL A 63 -9.61 -2.36 1.82
N THR A 64 -9.50 -3.46 2.57
CA THR A 64 -9.71 -3.52 4.02
C THR A 64 -8.49 -4.05 4.79
N GLY A 65 -8.46 -3.86 6.10
CA GLY A 65 -7.36 -4.25 6.99
C GLY A 65 -7.32 -3.42 8.27
N VAL A 66 -6.33 -3.69 9.11
CA VAL A 66 -6.16 -2.99 10.40
C VAL A 66 -5.82 -1.52 10.18
N SER A 67 -6.24 -0.63 11.08
CA SER A 67 -5.82 0.77 11.08
C SER A 67 -4.30 0.90 11.24
N GLY A 68 -3.68 1.88 10.59
CA GLY A 68 -2.22 2.08 10.65
C GLY A 68 -1.38 1.11 9.79
N SER A 69 -1.99 0.16 9.08
CA SER A 69 -1.27 -0.82 8.24
C SER A 69 -0.68 -0.25 6.93
N GLY A 70 -0.77 1.06 6.68
CA GLY A 70 -0.24 1.67 5.46
C GLY A 70 -1.00 1.30 4.17
N ARG A 71 -2.26 0.85 4.27
CA ARG A 71 -3.11 0.46 3.11
C ARG A 71 -3.16 1.52 2.01
N LEU A 72 -3.45 2.77 2.36
CA LEU A 72 -3.55 3.85 1.38
C LEU A 72 -2.22 4.10 0.66
N ALA A 73 -1.11 4.15 1.41
CA ALA A 73 0.22 4.33 0.83
C ALA A 73 0.58 3.18 -0.12
N THR A 74 0.23 1.95 0.27
CA THR A 74 0.41 0.75 -0.55
C THR A 74 -0.38 0.82 -1.86
N VAL A 75 -1.67 1.17 -1.79
CA VAL A 75 -2.55 1.28 -2.96
C VAL A 75 -2.05 2.36 -3.92
N LYS A 76 -1.70 3.56 -3.41
CA LYS A 76 -1.15 4.64 -4.25
C LYS A 76 0.10 4.20 -4.99
N LYS A 77 1.06 3.59 -4.29
CA LYS A 77 2.31 3.08 -4.87
C LYS A 77 2.07 2.02 -5.96
N LEU A 78 1.05 1.18 -5.79
CA LEU A 78 0.67 0.19 -6.81
C LEU A 78 0.02 0.85 -8.03
N LEU A 79 -0.89 1.80 -7.82
CA LEU A 79 -1.55 2.54 -8.90
C LEU A 79 -0.56 3.35 -9.73
N GLU A 80 0.38 4.06 -9.09
CA GLU A 80 1.44 4.82 -9.76
C GLU A 80 2.27 3.90 -10.66
N LYS A 81 2.72 2.74 -10.16
CA LYS A 81 3.45 1.76 -10.97
C LYS A 81 2.62 1.30 -12.18
N ILE A 82 1.34 1.02 -12.00
CA ILE A 82 0.45 0.56 -13.08
C ILE A 82 0.23 1.68 -14.11
N SER A 83 -0.02 2.91 -13.68
CA SER A 83 -0.23 4.05 -14.59
C SER A 83 1.01 4.36 -15.42
N HIS A 84 2.21 4.22 -14.86
CA HIS A 84 3.45 4.43 -15.61
C HIS A 84 3.73 3.33 -16.65
N MET A 85 3.30 2.09 -16.40
CA MET A 85 3.50 1.00 -17.36
C MET A 85 2.48 1.03 -18.49
N ASN A 86 1.20 1.23 -18.17
CA ASN A 86 0.09 0.95 -19.09
C ASN A 86 -0.98 2.07 -19.13
N GLY A 87 -0.73 3.24 -18.53
CA GLY A 87 -1.70 4.32 -18.47
C GLY A 87 -1.77 5.11 -19.76
N LYS A 88 -2.94 5.15 -20.40
CA LYS A 88 -3.24 6.19 -21.40
C LYS A 88 -3.33 7.53 -20.67
N VAL A 89 -2.80 8.59 -21.26
CA VAL A 89 -3.11 9.95 -20.82
C VAL A 89 -4.64 10.12 -20.84
N PRO A 90 -5.27 10.49 -19.71
CA PRO A 90 -6.70 10.69 -19.68
C PRO A 90 -7.06 11.91 -20.52
N ASP A 91 -8.24 11.85 -21.14
CA ASP A 91 -8.78 12.96 -21.93
C ASP A 91 -9.01 14.19 -21.02
N ASP A 92 -8.75 15.39 -21.54
CA ASP A 92 -9.18 16.64 -20.91
C ASP A 92 -10.70 16.73 -20.94
N LEU A 93 -11.29 17.13 -19.82
CA LEU A 93 -12.73 17.22 -19.64
C LEU A 93 -13.14 18.68 -19.43
N CYS A 94 -14.07 19.17 -20.25
CA CYS A 94 -14.61 20.52 -20.12
C CYS A 94 -16.14 20.51 -20.13
N TYR A 95 -16.76 21.15 -19.14
CA TYR A 95 -18.19 21.44 -19.19
C TYR A 95 -18.43 22.78 -19.86
N VAL A 96 -19.27 22.79 -20.89
CA VAL A 96 -19.70 24.01 -21.57
C VAL A 96 -21.16 24.29 -21.31
N ASN A 97 -21.52 25.58 -21.28
CA ASN A 97 -22.91 25.99 -21.15
C ASN A 97 -23.73 25.43 -22.32
N ASN A 98 -24.88 24.87 -22.00
CA ASN A 98 -25.84 24.41 -22.98
C ASN A 98 -26.91 25.47 -23.18
N PHE A 99 -26.80 26.25 -24.27
CA PHE A 99 -27.74 27.35 -24.54
C PHE A 99 -29.20 26.90 -24.73
N ASN A 100 -29.44 25.64 -25.09
CA ASN A 100 -30.78 25.08 -25.24
C ASN A 100 -31.37 24.62 -23.91
N ASN A 101 -30.53 24.21 -22.96
CA ASN A 101 -30.94 23.77 -21.63
C ASN A 101 -29.87 24.14 -20.60
N PRO A 102 -29.91 25.37 -20.03
CA PRO A 102 -28.88 25.87 -19.12
C PRO A 102 -28.63 25.01 -17.87
N GLU A 103 -29.63 24.24 -17.41
CA GLU A 103 -29.52 23.32 -16.26
C GLU A 103 -28.81 22.00 -16.60
N ALA A 104 -28.50 21.75 -17.88
CA ALA A 104 -27.88 20.53 -18.36
C ALA A 104 -26.60 20.85 -19.19
N PRO A 105 -25.49 21.21 -18.52
CA PRO A 105 -24.23 21.50 -19.20
C PRO A 105 -23.70 20.30 -19.98
N ILE A 106 -23.01 20.56 -21.10
CA ILE A 106 -22.50 19.52 -22.00
C ILE A 106 -21.05 19.20 -21.62
N LEU A 107 -20.74 17.92 -21.42
CA LEU A 107 -19.36 17.45 -21.26
C LEU A 107 -18.69 17.26 -22.63
N LEU A 108 -17.62 18.01 -22.87
CA LEU A 108 -16.68 17.82 -23.97
C LEU A 108 -15.47 17.02 -23.48
N ARG A 109 -14.94 16.14 -24.35
CA ARG A 109 -13.73 15.34 -24.12
C ARG A 109 -12.70 15.67 -25.19
N PHE A 110 -11.47 15.99 -24.80
CA PHE A 110 -10.35 16.26 -25.71
C PHE A 110 -9.22 15.27 -25.42
N GLY A 111 -8.67 14.63 -26.44
CA GLY A 111 -7.66 13.57 -26.28
C GLY A 111 -6.41 13.80 -27.11
#